data_AF-A0A0A5G6Z7-F1
#
_entry.id   AF-A0A0A5G6Z7-F1
#
_cell.length_a   1.000
_cell.length_b   1.000
_cell.length_c   1.000
_cell.angle_alpha   90.00
_cell.angle_beta   90.00
_cell.angle_gamma   90.00
#
_symmetry.space_group_name_H-M   'P 1'
#
loop_
_entity.id
_entity.type
_entity.pdbx_description
1 polymer ?
#
loop_
_entity_poly.entity_id
_entity_poly.type
_entity_poly.pdbx_seq_one_letter_code
_entity_poly.pdbx_strand_id
1 'polypeptide(L)'
;MKHFLLLISCIIGLGILLMVIMDKSLLADPAITESQEVAIQNIYDEEIMQTVRKSLGIDPQSIVKDDIIMNKSKAEVLAMYYEGKGMSELAEEVKQIVYDIYGYDLDQISSYLLVSDGNSFLQEVEGKSKASTSYSERVMRNVTEMLQDTNIPNDKRQYIMSLSKSEVFDLYFAANKGIEYAEEAKAVILSIYGLDLEKIAEIQDIDIAISSKGIWITRSEEDLFVMHSTINDVGLKIYPTSYFTELTGLYELPKQVRTELEEIGFYYKEDIGAYYYEDPNDIPITESFKINVVNILSNYMYNNNEQMI
;
A
#
# COMPACT_ATOMS: atom_id res chain seq x y z
N MET A 1 5.62 50.39 -17.03
CA MET A 1 6.12 50.70 -18.39
C MET A 1 7.42 51.47 -18.23
N LYS A 2 8.54 50.76 -18.27
CA LYS A 2 9.45 50.60 -19.45
C LYS A 2 10.32 51.84 -19.66
N HIS A 3 11.61 51.68 -19.36
CA HIS A 3 12.83 52.06 -20.10
C HIS A 3 14.00 51.74 -19.14
N PHE A 4 14.78 50.66 -19.23
CA PHE A 4 15.63 50.08 -20.28
C PHE A 4 16.95 50.85 -20.52
N LEU A 5 18.04 50.27 -19.98
CA LEU A 5 19.41 50.06 -20.52
C LEU A 5 20.62 50.98 -20.15
N LEU A 6 21.79 50.28 -20.14
CA LEU A 6 23.23 50.66 -20.17
C LEU A 6 23.93 50.68 -18.79
N LEU A 7 25.12 50.09 -18.51
CA LEU A 7 26.27 49.48 -19.23
C LEU A 7 27.07 48.65 -18.16
N ILE A 8 27.42 47.37 -18.34
CA ILE A 8 28.68 46.78 -18.89
C ILE A 8 30.03 47.28 -18.29
N SER A 9 30.74 46.31 -17.68
CA SER A 9 32.21 46.09 -17.63
C SER A 9 33.13 46.94 -16.74
N CYS A 10 33.80 46.29 -15.78
CA CYS A 10 35.26 46.40 -15.66
C CYS A 10 35.88 45.18 -14.96
N ILE A 11 37.09 44.84 -15.42
CA ILE A 11 37.81 43.57 -15.37
C ILE A 11 39.14 43.78 -14.62
N ILE A 12 39.48 42.82 -13.75
CA ILE A 12 40.81 42.23 -13.44
C ILE A 12 41.97 43.09 -12.88
N GLY A 13 42.57 42.54 -11.81
CA GLY A 13 44.03 42.50 -11.57
C GLY A 13 44.39 42.52 -10.08
N LEU A 14 45.40 41.84 -9.54
CA LEU A 14 46.40 40.87 -10.00
C LEU A 14 47.29 40.56 -8.76
N GLY A 15 47.90 39.37 -8.66
CA GLY A 15 49.12 39.16 -7.86
C GLY A 15 49.18 37.90 -6.98
N ILE A 16 50.17 37.00 -6.98
CA ILE A 16 51.18 36.41 -7.89
C ILE A 16 51.97 35.37 -7.03
N LEU A 17 52.65 34.41 -7.68
CA LEU A 17 53.77 33.54 -7.20
C LEU A 17 53.39 32.24 -6.45
N LEU A 18 53.83 31.03 -6.83
CA LEU A 18 55.19 30.62 -7.22
C LEU A 18 55.18 29.47 -8.27
N MET A 19 56.23 29.44 -9.11
CA MET A 19 56.49 28.50 -10.21
C MET A 19 57.90 27.94 -10.02
N VAL A 20 58.11 26.61 -9.99
CA VAL A 20 59.40 25.95 -10.31
C VAL A 20 59.18 24.55 -10.91
N ILE A 21 59.41 24.48 -12.22
CA ILE A 21 60.20 23.54 -13.05
C ILE A 21 59.86 22.02 -13.12
N MET A 22 59.78 21.60 -14.38
CA MET A 22 59.57 20.28 -15.02
C MET A 22 60.68 19.24 -14.75
N ASP A 23 60.33 17.94 -14.80
CA ASP A 23 60.87 17.05 -15.86
C ASP A 23 60.00 15.79 -16.08
N LYS A 24 60.13 15.22 -17.27
CA LYS A 24 59.27 14.25 -17.97
C LYS A 24 59.44 12.78 -17.55
N SER A 25 58.34 12.04 -17.79
CA SER A 25 58.21 10.64 -18.19
C SER A 25 58.57 9.52 -17.19
N LEU A 26 57.57 8.76 -16.75
CA LEU A 26 57.32 7.36 -17.18
C LEU A 26 56.07 6.79 -16.47
N LEU A 27 55.10 6.31 -17.26
CA LEU A 27 54.23 5.14 -17.08
C LEU A 27 53.91 4.63 -15.66
N ALA A 28 52.63 4.68 -15.25
CA ALA A 28 51.80 3.52 -14.86
C ALA A 28 50.51 3.93 -14.08
N ASP A 29 49.39 3.35 -14.52
CA ASP A 29 48.04 3.18 -13.94
C ASP A 29 47.19 4.37 -13.41
N PRO A 30 46.00 4.60 -13.99
CA PRO A 30 44.89 5.29 -13.34
C PRO A 30 44.00 4.26 -12.64
N ALA A 31 44.38 3.82 -11.44
CA ALA A 31 43.40 3.22 -10.54
C ALA A 31 42.86 4.31 -9.62
N ILE A 32 41.54 4.25 -9.38
CA ILE A 32 40.74 5.12 -8.49
C ILE A 32 40.19 6.35 -9.22
N THR A 33 38.97 6.21 -9.77
CA THR A 33 37.78 6.91 -9.25
C THR A 33 36.54 6.25 -9.89
N GLU A 34 36.09 5.12 -9.34
CA GLU A 34 34.72 4.64 -9.58
C GLU A 34 33.85 5.06 -8.39
N SER A 35 32.93 5.97 -8.71
CA SER A 35 31.61 6.24 -8.12
C SER A 35 31.41 5.96 -6.62
N GLN A 36 31.14 7.04 -5.89
CA GLN A 36 30.32 7.01 -4.69
C GLN A 36 28.94 6.44 -5.04
N GLU A 37 28.71 5.16 -4.74
CA GLU A 37 27.36 4.61 -4.60
C GLU A 37 26.69 5.33 -3.43
N VAL A 38 25.68 6.13 -3.74
CA VAL A 38 24.70 6.56 -2.74
C VAL A 38 24.03 5.27 -2.27
N ALA A 39 24.17 4.93 -0.99
CA ALA A 39 23.46 3.80 -0.42
C ALA A 39 21.96 4.06 -0.57
N ILE A 40 21.34 3.43 -1.57
CA ILE A 40 19.89 3.40 -1.70
C ILE A 40 19.39 2.64 -0.47
N GLN A 41 18.61 3.30 0.36
CA GLN A 41 17.96 2.64 1.47
C GLN A 41 16.87 1.75 0.88
N ASN A 42 17.13 0.44 0.85
CA ASN A 42 16.19 -0.54 0.29
C ASN A 42 14.91 -0.56 1.14
N ILE A 43 13.76 -0.44 0.47
CA ILE A 43 12.41 -0.49 1.07
C ILE A 43 12.07 -1.94 1.41
N TYR A 44 12.67 -2.89 0.70
CA TYR A 44 12.47 -4.33 0.90
C TYR A 44 13.67 -4.95 1.60
N ASP A 45 13.38 -6.00 2.38
CA ASP A 45 14.43 -6.82 3.00
C ASP A 45 15.35 -7.48 1.97
N GLU A 46 16.58 -7.74 2.40
CA GLU A 46 17.64 -8.25 1.51
C GLU A 46 17.27 -9.60 0.88
N GLU A 47 16.51 -10.46 1.57
CA GLU A 47 16.04 -11.73 0.99
C GLU A 47 15.11 -11.51 -0.22
N ILE A 48 14.21 -10.52 -0.14
CA ILE A 48 13.30 -10.15 -1.22
C ILE A 48 14.11 -9.60 -2.38
N MET A 49 15.02 -8.66 -2.10
CA MET A 49 15.88 -8.06 -3.11
C MET A 49 16.70 -9.12 -3.85
N GLN A 50 17.33 -10.06 -3.13
CA GLN A 50 18.06 -11.18 -3.73
C GLN A 50 17.18 -12.06 -4.62
N THR A 51 15.96 -12.36 -4.16
CA THR A 51 15.02 -13.19 -4.91
C THR A 51 14.53 -12.50 -6.18
N VAL A 52 14.23 -11.20 -6.12
CA VAL A 52 13.81 -10.40 -7.28
C VAL A 52 14.98 -10.17 -8.25
N ARG A 53 16.20 -9.93 -7.77
CA ARG A 53 17.39 -9.85 -8.64
C ARG A 53 17.58 -11.15 -9.43
N LYS A 54 17.35 -12.30 -8.80
CA LYS A 54 17.40 -13.61 -9.45
C LYS A 54 16.36 -13.76 -10.58
N SER A 55 15.13 -13.29 -10.40
CA SER A 55 14.11 -13.35 -11.47
C SER A 55 14.48 -12.48 -12.67
N LEU A 56 15.19 -11.37 -12.44
CA LEU A 56 15.74 -10.53 -13.50
C LEU A 56 16.99 -11.11 -14.20
N GLY A 57 17.42 -12.32 -13.82
CA GLY A 57 18.63 -12.97 -14.36
C GLY A 57 19.93 -12.30 -13.90
N ILE A 58 19.91 -11.63 -12.75
CA ILE A 58 21.04 -10.90 -12.17
C ILE A 58 21.61 -11.72 -11.01
N ASP A 59 22.90 -11.54 -10.72
CA ASP A 59 23.51 -12.06 -9.48
C ASP A 59 22.69 -11.57 -8.26
N PRO A 60 22.19 -12.45 -7.39
CA PRO A 60 21.45 -12.06 -6.18
C PRO A 60 22.19 -11.04 -5.31
N GLN A 61 23.53 -11.04 -5.31
CA GLN A 61 24.34 -10.12 -4.52
C GLN A 61 24.61 -8.77 -5.22
N SER A 62 24.15 -8.59 -6.46
CA SER A 62 24.39 -7.37 -7.22
C SER A 62 23.30 -6.32 -7.01
N ILE A 63 23.71 -5.11 -6.64
CA ILE A 63 22.82 -3.97 -6.42
C ILE A 63 22.59 -3.12 -7.68
N VAL A 64 23.15 -3.52 -8.83
CA VAL A 64 23.21 -2.72 -10.06
C VAL A 64 21.82 -2.35 -10.63
N LYS A 65 20.77 -3.10 -10.28
CA LYS A 65 19.39 -2.81 -10.71
C LYS A 65 18.42 -2.59 -9.55
N ASP A 66 18.92 -2.29 -8.36
CA ASP A 66 18.06 -2.03 -7.21
C ASP A 66 17.11 -0.86 -7.49
N ASP A 67 17.58 0.23 -8.13
CA ASP A 67 16.71 1.32 -8.58
C ASP A 67 15.53 0.86 -9.45
N ILE A 68 15.74 -0.13 -10.31
CA ILE A 68 14.67 -0.66 -11.18
C ILE A 68 13.66 -1.46 -10.36
N ILE A 69 14.11 -2.18 -9.34
CA ILE A 69 13.25 -2.93 -8.41
C ILE A 69 12.45 -1.95 -7.54
N MET A 70 13.08 -0.89 -7.08
CA MET A 70 12.50 0.11 -6.18
C MET A 70 11.46 0.99 -6.88
N ASN A 71 11.57 1.16 -8.20
CA ASN A 71 10.58 1.86 -9.02
C ASN A 71 9.41 0.97 -9.50
N LYS A 72 9.34 -0.29 -9.05
CA LYS A 72 8.22 -1.19 -9.36
C LYS A 72 7.12 -1.09 -8.34
N SER A 73 5.90 -1.30 -8.81
CA SER A 73 4.77 -1.49 -7.91
C SER A 73 4.99 -2.71 -7.00
N LYS A 74 4.44 -2.70 -5.79
CA LYS A 74 4.46 -3.86 -4.88
C LYS A 74 3.92 -5.13 -5.54
N ALA A 75 2.92 -5.00 -6.42
CA ALA A 75 2.35 -6.13 -7.16
C ALA A 75 3.36 -6.75 -8.15
N GLU A 76 4.10 -5.92 -8.88
CA GLU A 76 5.20 -6.39 -9.73
C GLU A 76 6.32 -7.03 -8.92
N VAL A 77 6.69 -6.45 -7.77
CA VAL A 77 7.72 -7.00 -6.89
C VAL A 77 7.30 -8.37 -6.35
N LEU A 78 6.03 -8.53 -5.93
CA LEU A 78 5.48 -9.82 -5.50
C LEU A 78 5.52 -10.87 -6.62
N ALA A 79 5.13 -10.49 -7.85
CA ALA A 79 5.18 -11.40 -8.99
C ALA A 79 6.62 -11.84 -9.30
N MET A 80 7.56 -10.89 -9.29
CA MET A 80 8.98 -11.15 -9.50
C MET A 80 9.61 -11.99 -8.38
N TYR A 81 9.16 -11.80 -7.12
CA TYR A 81 9.58 -12.62 -6.00
C TYR A 81 9.20 -14.09 -6.25
N TYR A 82 7.94 -14.37 -6.60
CA TYR A 82 7.52 -15.75 -6.89
C TYR A 82 8.21 -16.34 -8.12
N GLU A 83 8.47 -15.54 -9.16
CA GLU A 83 9.26 -15.98 -10.32
C GLU A 83 10.70 -16.38 -9.92
N GLY A 84 11.33 -15.59 -9.05
CA GLY A 84 12.71 -15.83 -8.61
C GLY A 84 12.86 -16.96 -7.59
N LYS A 85 11.89 -17.09 -6.68
CA LYS A 85 11.85 -18.14 -5.66
C LYS A 85 11.54 -19.50 -6.29
N GLY A 86 10.66 -19.52 -7.29
CA GLY A 86 10.04 -20.73 -7.83
C GLY A 86 8.75 -21.08 -7.08
N MET A 87 8.31 -22.33 -7.15
CA MET A 87 7.09 -22.77 -6.45
C MET A 87 7.29 -22.68 -4.92
N SER A 88 6.49 -21.84 -4.26
CA SER A 88 6.29 -21.89 -2.81
C SER A 88 5.26 -22.98 -2.50
N GLU A 89 5.40 -23.69 -1.38
CA GLU A 89 4.46 -24.76 -0.98
C GLU A 89 3.71 -24.45 0.31
N LEU A 90 3.99 -23.33 0.98
CA LEU A 90 3.55 -23.09 2.34
C LEU A 90 2.75 -21.79 2.47
N ALA A 91 1.55 -21.89 3.04
CA ALA A 91 0.69 -20.76 3.38
C ALA A 91 1.43 -19.68 4.19
N GLU A 92 2.30 -20.12 5.10
CA GLU A 92 3.13 -19.26 5.93
C GLU A 92 4.05 -18.34 5.11
N GLU A 93 4.65 -18.87 4.04
CA GLU A 93 5.51 -18.06 3.18
C GLU A 93 4.70 -16.98 2.46
N VAL A 94 3.45 -17.29 2.05
CA VAL A 94 2.56 -16.29 1.43
C VAL A 94 2.19 -15.19 2.42
N LYS A 95 1.85 -15.56 3.66
CA LYS A 95 1.53 -14.58 4.70
C LYS A 95 2.73 -13.68 4.97
N GLN A 96 3.92 -14.29 5.11
CA GLN A 96 5.15 -13.57 5.39
C GLN A 96 5.52 -12.61 4.24
N ILE A 97 5.49 -13.07 2.98
CA ILE A 97 5.86 -12.18 1.87
C ILE A 97 4.86 -11.04 1.65
N VAL A 98 3.58 -11.28 1.95
CA VAL A 98 2.56 -10.23 1.94
C VAL A 98 2.83 -9.21 3.04
N TYR A 99 3.23 -9.66 4.23
CA TYR A 99 3.67 -8.76 5.29
C TYR A 99 4.92 -7.98 4.89
N ASP A 100 5.95 -8.63 4.35
CA ASP A 100 7.22 -7.97 4.04
C ASP A 100 7.11 -6.97 2.88
N ILE A 101 6.28 -7.26 1.87
CA ILE A 101 6.09 -6.36 0.72
C ILE A 101 5.02 -5.30 1.02
N TYR A 102 3.89 -5.68 1.62
CA TYR A 102 2.74 -4.80 1.77
C TYR A 102 2.53 -4.25 3.18
N GLY A 103 3.14 -4.85 4.20
CA GLY A 103 2.92 -4.52 5.60
C GLY A 103 1.66 -5.16 6.20
N TYR A 104 1.02 -6.11 5.50
CA TYR A 104 -0.23 -6.75 5.96
C TYR A 104 0.02 -8.08 6.66
N ASP A 105 -0.19 -8.09 7.96
CA ASP A 105 -0.27 -9.32 8.75
C ASP A 105 -1.67 -9.94 8.59
N LEU A 106 -1.76 -10.97 7.75
CA LEU A 106 -3.01 -11.66 7.45
C LEU A 106 -3.61 -12.39 8.67
N ASP A 107 -2.77 -12.84 9.61
CA ASP A 107 -3.25 -13.47 10.85
C ASP A 107 -3.86 -12.42 11.78
N GLN A 108 -3.22 -11.25 11.88
CA GLN A 108 -3.79 -10.12 12.61
C GLN A 108 -5.11 -9.67 11.99
N ILE A 109 -5.17 -9.52 10.66
CA ILE A 109 -6.41 -9.17 9.94
C ILE A 109 -7.50 -10.21 10.20
N SER A 110 -7.17 -11.51 10.15
CA SER A 110 -8.10 -12.59 10.51
C SER A 110 -8.69 -12.39 11.90
N SER A 111 -7.86 -12.02 12.89
CA SER A 111 -8.32 -11.79 14.26
C SER A 111 -9.30 -10.62 14.39
N TYR A 112 -9.08 -9.52 13.66
CA TYR A 112 -10.00 -8.37 13.65
C TYR A 112 -11.34 -8.73 13.00
N LEU A 113 -11.30 -9.47 11.89
CA LEU A 113 -12.50 -9.86 11.16
C LEU A 113 -13.35 -10.91 11.91
N LEU A 114 -12.72 -11.77 12.72
CA LEU A 114 -13.42 -12.67 13.63
C LEU A 114 -14.20 -11.92 14.72
N VAL A 115 -13.64 -10.83 15.24
CA VAL A 115 -14.30 -10.01 16.27
C VAL A 115 -15.45 -9.20 15.68
N SER A 116 -15.34 -8.70 14.44
CA SER A 116 -16.43 -7.95 13.81
C SER A 116 -17.67 -8.80 13.52
N ASP A 117 -17.52 -10.11 13.31
CA ASP A 117 -18.65 -11.02 13.09
C ASP A 117 -19.41 -11.38 14.39
N GLY A 118 -18.84 -11.08 15.56
CA GLY A 118 -19.42 -11.45 16.87
C GLY A 118 -19.59 -10.31 17.90
N ASN A 119 -18.81 -9.24 17.81
CA ASN A 119 -18.81 -8.10 18.73
C ASN A 119 -18.37 -6.83 17.97
N SER A 120 -19.31 -6.21 17.26
CA SER A 120 -19.10 -4.85 16.79
C SER A 120 -19.20 -3.89 17.97
N PHE A 121 -18.11 -3.15 18.20
CA PHE A 121 -18.08 -1.91 18.99
C PHE A 121 -18.99 -0.80 18.38
N LEU A 122 -19.78 -1.10 17.35
CA LEU A 122 -20.80 -0.25 16.75
C LEU A 122 -22.13 -1.02 16.61
N GLN A 123 -22.57 -1.68 17.69
CA GLN A 123 -23.94 -2.18 17.80
C GLN A 123 -24.90 -1.00 18.08
N GLU A 124 -25.04 -0.10 17.11
CA GLU A 124 -26.08 0.94 17.15
C GLU A 124 -26.46 1.44 15.75
N VAL A 125 -26.48 0.55 14.75
CA VAL A 125 -27.33 0.76 13.56
C VAL A 125 -28.01 -0.57 13.23
N GLU A 126 -29.26 -0.69 13.68
CA GLU A 126 -30.17 -1.74 13.25
C GLU A 126 -30.40 -1.64 11.74
N GLY A 127 -30.09 -2.70 10.99
CA GLY A 127 -30.75 -2.91 9.71
C GLY A 127 -29.87 -3.34 8.54
N LYS A 128 -29.85 -4.65 8.30
CA LYS A 128 -29.91 -5.25 6.94
C LYS A 128 -28.90 -4.76 5.89
N SER A 129 -27.63 -5.13 6.05
CA SER A 129 -26.76 -5.37 4.89
C SER A 129 -26.33 -6.84 4.88
N LYS A 130 -26.98 -7.60 3.99
CA LYS A 130 -26.73 -9.03 3.76
C LYS A 130 -25.51 -9.16 2.83
N ALA A 131 -24.34 -8.69 3.28
CA ALA A 131 -23.09 -9.03 2.60
C ALA A 131 -22.93 -10.55 2.67
N SER A 132 -22.64 -11.19 1.54
CA SER A 132 -22.52 -12.65 1.43
C SER A 132 -21.43 -13.13 2.39
N THR A 133 -21.84 -13.66 3.54
CA THR A 133 -20.95 -14.19 4.58
C THR A 133 -20.25 -15.48 4.17
N SER A 134 -20.45 -15.97 2.94
CA SER A 134 -19.87 -17.24 2.47
C SER A 134 -18.61 -17.00 1.64
N TYR A 135 -17.59 -17.83 1.88
CA TYR A 135 -16.44 -17.96 0.97
C TYR A 135 -16.89 -18.37 -0.44
N SER A 136 -16.03 -18.10 -1.43
CA SER A 136 -16.25 -18.55 -2.81
C SER A 136 -16.35 -20.08 -2.89
N GLU A 137 -17.12 -20.60 -3.86
CA GLU A 137 -17.26 -22.04 -4.06
C GLU A 137 -15.91 -22.74 -4.29
N ARG A 138 -14.94 -22.02 -4.88
CA ARG A 138 -13.57 -22.49 -5.03
C ARG A 138 -12.88 -22.72 -3.68
N VAL A 139 -12.91 -21.72 -2.79
CA VAL A 139 -12.33 -21.84 -1.43
C VAL A 139 -13.05 -22.93 -0.65
N MET A 140 -14.38 -22.92 -0.66
CA MET A 140 -15.19 -23.94 0.03
C MET A 140 -14.84 -25.35 -0.42
N ARG A 141 -14.71 -25.59 -1.74
CA ARG A 141 -14.38 -26.89 -2.31
C ARG A 141 -13.00 -27.37 -1.87
N ASN A 142 -11.97 -26.54 -2.05
CA ASN A 142 -10.59 -26.91 -1.76
C ASN A 142 -10.36 -27.18 -0.27
N VAL A 143 -10.93 -26.33 0.60
CA VAL A 143 -10.88 -26.56 2.05
C VAL A 143 -11.64 -27.83 2.41
N THR A 144 -12.82 -28.08 1.81
CA THR A 144 -13.58 -29.31 2.03
C THR A 144 -12.80 -30.56 1.63
N GLU A 145 -12.04 -30.52 0.54
CA GLU A 145 -11.17 -31.61 0.05
C GLU A 145 -10.07 -31.94 1.07
N MET A 146 -9.35 -30.94 1.59
CA MET A 146 -8.34 -31.14 2.65
C MET A 146 -8.92 -31.75 3.92
N LEU A 147 -10.15 -31.38 4.23
CA LEU A 147 -10.89 -31.79 5.41
C LEU A 147 -11.45 -33.23 5.31
N GLN A 148 -11.44 -33.89 4.15
CA GLN A 148 -11.98 -35.25 3.99
C GLN A 148 -11.22 -36.32 4.79
N ASP A 149 -9.98 -36.05 5.20
CA ASP A 149 -9.16 -36.95 6.01
C ASP A 149 -9.35 -36.78 7.53
N THR A 150 -10.33 -35.99 7.97
CA THR A 150 -10.51 -35.64 9.40
C THR A 150 -11.93 -35.85 9.92
N ASN A 151 -12.05 -36.03 11.24
CA ASN A 151 -13.25 -36.41 11.97
C ASN A 151 -14.21 -35.21 12.18
N ILE A 152 -14.65 -34.58 11.09
CA ILE A 152 -15.40 -33.32 11.09
C ILE A 152 -16.92 -33.57 11.20
N PRO A 153 -17.69 -32.65 11.82
CA PRO A 153 -19.14 -32.66 11.79
C PRO A 153 -19.75 -32.90 10.39
N ASN A 154 -20.95 -33.49 10.37
CA ASN A 154 -21.70 -33.74 9.13
C ASN A 154 -21.97 -32.47 8.30
N ASP A 155 -22.03 -31.30 8.96
CA ASP A 155 -22.14 -30.00 8.28
C ASP A 155 -20.76 -29.34 8.12
N LYS A 156 -20.03 -29.76 7.08
CA LYS A 156 -18.71 -29.22 6.74
C LYS A 156 -18.75 -27.73 6.41
N ARG A 157 -19.86 -27.23 5.85
CA ARG A 157 -19.97 -25.81 5.49
C ARG A 157 -20.03 -24.96 6.75
N GLN A 158 -20.88 -25.32 7.71
CA GLN A 158 -20.94 -24.62 8.99
C GLN A 158 -19.59 -24.69 9.73
N TYR A 159 -18.90 -25.83 9.68
CA TYR A 159 -17.58 -25.98 10.27
C TYR A 159 -16.56 -25.03 9.64
N ILE A 160 -16.44 -25.00 8.30
CA ILE A 160 -15.53 -24.08 7.58
C ILE A 160 -15.84 -22.62 7.92
N MET A 161 -17.12 -22.27 8.03
CA MET A 161 -17.54 -20.92 8.41
C MET A 161 -17.24 -20.56 9.87
N SER A 162 -16.96 -21.53 10.72
CA SER A 162 -16.54 -21.30 12.11
C SER A 162 -15.03 -21.16 12.29
N LEU A 163 -14.25 -21.52 11.26
CA LEU A 163 -12.80 -21.35 11.26
C LEU A 163 -12.44 -19.88 11.06
N SER A 164 -11.29 -19.49 11.63
CA SER A 164 -10.67 -18.22 11.31
C SER A 164 -10.32 -18.13 9.83
N LYS A 165 -10.28 -16.90 9.29
CA LYS A 165 -9.85 -16.68 7.89
C LYS A 165 -8.44 -17.21 7.64
N SER A 166 -7.57 -17.08 8.65
CA SER A 166 -6.23 -17.67 8.69
C SER A 166 -6.25 -19.20 8.56
N GLU A 167 -7.04 -19.90 9.37
CA GLU A 167 -7.16 -21.37 9.28
C GLU A 167 -7.73 -21.81 7.92
N VAL A 168 -8.72 -21.08 7.39
CA VAL A 168 -9.27 -21.35 6.05
C VAL A 168 -8.21 -21.18 4.97
N PHE A 169 -7.37 -20.14 5.10
CA PHE A 169 -6.25 -19.89 4.19
C PHE A 169 -5.20 -21.01 4.25
N ASP A 170 -4.83 -21.46 5.45
CA ASP A 170 -3.86 -22.53 5.64
C ASP A 170 -4.35 -23.86 5.05
N LEU A 171 -5.62 -24.20 5.31
CA LEU A 171 -6.27 -25.37 4.74
C LEU A 171 -6.38 -25.28 3.21
N TYR A 172 -6.62 -24.09 2.67
CA TYR A 172 -6.68 -23.88 1.23
C TYR A 172 -5.35 -24.21 0.55
N PHE A 173 -4.24 -23.67 1.05
CA PHE A 173 -2.92 -23.90 0.47
C PHE A 173 -2.41 -25.32 0.73
N ALA A 174 -2.77 -25.93 1.87
CA ALA A 174 -2.48 -27.34 2.12
C ALA A 174 -3.13 -28.28 1.08
N ALA A 175 -4.32 -27.92 0.58
CA ALA A 175 -5.05 -28.68 -0.44
C ALA A 175 -4.47 -28.52 -1.86
N ASN A 176 -3.73 -27.44 -2.13
CA ASN A 176 -3.37 -26.99 -3.48
C ASN A 176 -1.85 -26.92 -3.70
N LYS A 177 -1.15 -28.03 -3.45
CA LYS A 177 0.29 -28.11 -3.70
C LYS A 177 0.59 -28.02 -5.22
N GLY A 178 1.46 -27.10 -5.62
CA GLY A 178 1.99 -26.99 -6.99
C GLY A 178 1.27 -26.03 -7.96
N ILE A 179 0.48 -25.06 -7.48
CA ILE A 179 -0.13 -24.01 -8.33
C ILE A 179 0.86 -22.86 -8.59
N GLU A 180 0.69 -22.09 -9.67
CA GLU A 180 1.39 -20.81 -9.88
C GLU A 180 0.95 -19.78 -8.81
N TYR A 181 1.86 -19.41 -7.90
CA TYR A 181 1.50 -18.80 -6.62
C TYR A 181 1.14 -17.31 -6.66
N ALA A 182 1.70 -16.50 -7.57
CA ALA A 182 1.50 -15.05 -7.50
C ALA A 182 0.03 -14.65 -7.71
N GLU A 183 -0.56 -15.06 -8.83
CA GLU A 183 -1.97 -14.79 -9.13
C GLU A 183 -2.91 -15.55 -8.19
N GLU A 184 -2.54 -16.76 -7.79
CA GLU A 184 -3.32 -17.56 -6.88
C GLU A 184 -3.38 -16.93 -5.47
N ALA A 185 -2.24 -16.49 -4.93
CA ALA A 185 -2.17 -15.80 -3.66
C ALA A 185 -3.04 -14.54 -3.68
N LYS A 186 -2.91 -13.69 -4.71
CA LYS A 186 -3.76 -12.50 -4.86
C LYS A 186 -5.25 -12.85 -4.87
N ALA A 187 -5.66 -13.83 -5.67
CA ALA A 187 -7.06 -14.24 -5.79
C ALA A 187 -7.62 -14.84 -4.49
N VAL A 188 -6.84 -15.65 -3.78
CA VAL A 188 -7.25 -16.29 -2.52
C VAL A 188 -7.30 -15.27 -1.39
N ILE A 189 -6.33 -14.36 -1.32
CA ILE A 189 -6.31 -13.26 -0.36
C ILE A 189 -7.55 -12.38 -0.55
N LEU A 190 -7.85 -12.00 -1.79
CA LEU A 190 -9.07 -11.28 -2.12
C LEU A 190 -10.33 -12.07 -1.71
N SER A 191 -10.39 -13.37 -2.02
CA SER A 191 -11.57 -14.18 -1.72
C SER A 191 -11.79 -14.43 -0.22
N ILE A 192 -10.73 -14.51 0.58
CA ILE A 192 -10.81 -14.86 2.02
C ILE A 192 -10.85 -13.60 2.88
N TYR A 193 -9.94 -12.65 2.62
CA TYR A 193 -9.78 -11.43 3.42
C TYR A 193 -10.47 -10.22 2.82
N GLY A 194 -10.84 -10.25 1.53
CA GLY A 194 -11.37 -9.08 0.84
C GLY A 194 -10.30 -8.02 0.54
N LEU A 195 -9.03 -8.42 0.52
CA LEU A 195 -7.90 -7.54 0.23
C LEU A 195 -7.48 -7.68 -1.23
N ASP A 196 -7.56 -6.59 -1.96
CA ASP A 196 -7.14 -6.51 -3.36
C ASP A 196 -5.72 -5.97 -3.44
N LEU A 197 -4.73 -6.88 -3.44
CA LEU A 197 -3.31 -6.50 -3.45
C LEU A 197 -2.86 -5.77 -4.72
N GLU A 198 -3.57 -5.97 -5.84
CA GLU A 198 -3.28 -5.28 -7.09
C GLU A 198 -3.69 -3.81 -6.94
N LYS A 199 -4.95 -3.60 -6.53
CA LYS A 199 -5.49 -2.26 -6.32
C LYS A 199 -4.78 -1.50 -5.19
N ILE A 200 -4.35 -2.20 -4.14
CA ILE A 200 -3.55 -1.59 -3.06
C ILE A 200 -2.20 -1.10 -3.58
N ALA A 201 -1.58 -1.83 -4.51
CA ALA A 201 -0.33 -1.39 -5.12
C ALA A 201 -0.52 -0.17 -6.04
N GLU A 202 -1.71 0.00 -6.66
CA GLU A 202 -2.03 1.15 -7.51
C GLU A 202 -2.28 2.46 -6.73
N ILE A 203 -2.78 2.34 -5.51
CA ILE A 203 -3.09 3.49 -4.63
C ILE A 203 -1.94 3.81 -3.66
N GLN A 204 -0.79 3.18 -3.85
CA GLN A 204 0.40 3.52 -3.08
C GLN A 204 0.89 4.92 -3.51
N ASP A 205 1.38 5.71 -2.55
CA ASP A 205 1.95 7.06 -2.78
C ASP A 205 0.94 8.17 -3.13
N ILE A 206 -0.32 8.05 -2.70
CA ILE A 206 -1.34 9.10 -2.88
C ILE A 206 -1.50 10.02 -1.66
N ASP A 207 -0.59 10.02 -0.69
CA ASP A 207 -0.62 10.81 0.56
C ASP A 207 -1.97 10.77 1.32
N ILE A 208 -2.72 9.66 1.17
CA ILE A 208 -4.02 9.43 1.80
C ILE A 208 -3.98 8.07 2.49
N ALA A 209 -4.13 8.08 3.80
CA ALA A 209 -4.34 6.86 4.58
C ALA A 209 -5.75 6.34 4.30
N ILE A 210 -5.88 5.07 3.95
CA ILE A 210 -7.18 4.44 3.68
C ILE A 210 -7.41 3.35 4.72
N SER A 211 -8.55 3.39 5.38
CA SER A 211 -9.04 2.31 6.23
C SER A 211 -10.36 1.80 5.70
N SER A 212 -10.53 0.48 5.66
CA SER A 212 -11.75 -0.18 5.23
C SER A 212 -12.03 -1.35 6.16
N LYS A 213 -13.29 -1.52 6.59
CA LYS A 213 -13.70 -2.61 7.48
C LYS A 213 -12.87 -2.72 8.77
N GLY A 214 -12.41 -1.58 9.29
CA GLY A 214 -11.61 -1.52 10.52
C GLY A 214 -10.15 -1.93 10.36
N ILE A 215 -9.66 -2.14 9.13
CA ILE A 215 -8.25 -2.40 8.83
C ILE A 215 -7.67 -1.29 7.94
N TRP A 216 -6.42 -0.94 8.18
CA TRP A 216 -5.68 -0.03 7.29
C TRP A 216 -5.36 -0.76 5.97
N ILE A 217 -5.70 -0.12 4.85
CA ILE A 217 -5.50 -0.56 3.45
C ILE A 217 -4.35 0.20 2.78
N THR A 218 -4.01 1.38 3.29
CA THR A 218 -2.73 2.04 3.09
C THR A 218 -2.57 3.05 4.22
N ARG A 219 -1.33 3.22 4.70
CA ARG A 219 -1.00 4.21 5.73
C ARG A 219 0.49 4.49 5.74
N SER A 220 0.84 5.77 5.67
CA SER A 220 2.15 6.35 5.92
C SER A 220 2.07 7.30 7.12
N GLU A 221 3.21 7.57 7.76
CA GLU A 221 3.30 8.66 8.76
C GLU A 221 3.17 10.03 8.11
N GLU A 222 3.44 10.13 6.80
CA GLU A 222 3.41 11.35 5.99
C GLU A 222 2.10 11.52 5.22
N ASP A 223 1.11 10.63 5.40
CA ASP A 223 -0.20 10.84 4.78
C ASP A 223 -0.82 12.15 5.26
N LEU A 224 -1.46 12.88 4.37
CA LEU A 224 -2.07 14.18 4.65
C LEU A 224 -3.54 14.05 5.10
N PHE A 225 -4.24 13.06 4.54
CA PHE A 225 -5.65 12.82 4.84
C PHE A 225 -5.90 11.38 5.22
N VAL A 226 -6.98 11.15 5.97
CA VAL A 226 -7.52 9.82 6.21
C VAL A 226 -8.87 9.68 5.55
N MET A 227 -9.04 8.62 4.75
CA MET A 227 -10.34 8.11 4.30
C MET A 227 -10.66 6.80 5.03
N HIS A 228 -11.74 6.79 5.81
CA HIS A 228 -12.16 5.62 6.57
C HIS A 228 -13.57 5.18 6.16
N SER A 229 -13.73 3.97 5.64
CA SER A 229 -15.04 3.38 5.42
C SER A 229 -15.56 2.64 6.64
N THR A 230 -16.88 2.71 6.82
CA THR A 230 -17.60 1.91 7.82
C THR A 230 -17.47 0.41 7.52
N ILE A 231 -17.72 -0.44 8.52
CA ILE A 231 -17.63 -1.91 8.39
C ILE A 231 -18.54 -2.46 7.28
N ASN A 232 -19.75 -1.92 7.16
CA ASN A 232 -20.71 -2.35 6.16
C ASN A 232 -20.53 -1.62 4.82
N ASP A 233 -19.50 -0.78 4.72
CA ASP A 233 -19.16 0.00 3.54
C ASP A 233 -20.27 0.98 3.09
N VAL A 234 -21.20 1.33 3.98
CA VAL A 234 -22.34 2.23 3.72
C VAL A 234 -22.00 3.70 3.96
N GLY A 235 -20.88 3.97 4.63
CA GLY A 235 -20.42 5.31 5.00
C GLY A 235 -18.92 5.52 4.87
N LEU A 236 -18.51 6.78 4.73
CA LEU A 236 -17.12 7.26 4.68
C LEU A 236 -16.90 8.42 5.65
N LYS A 237 -15.73 8.45 6.29
CA LYS A 237 -15.25 9.54 7.14
C LYS A 237 -13.92 10.08 6.59
N ILE A 238 -13.83 11.39 6.38
CA ILE A 238 -12.64 12.09 5.90
C ILE A 238 -12.16 13.13 6.92
N TYR A 239 -10.87 13.11 7.25
CA TYR A 239 -10.25 14.06 8.18
C TYR A 239 -8.75 14.25 7.90
N PRO A 240 -8.15 15.40 8.27
CA PRO A 240 -6.71 15.60 8.15
C PRO A 240 -5.93 14.75 9.16
N THR A 241 -4.70 14.38 8.82
CA THR A 241 -3.76 13.73 9.75
C THR A 241 -3.06 14.75 10.65
N SER A 242 -2.33 14.26 11.65
CA SER A 242 -1.40 15.10 12.41
C SER A 242 -0.30 15.69 11.55
N TYR A 243 0.22 14.93 10.58
CA TYR A 243 1.26 15.39 9.67
C TYR A 243 0.79 16.56 8.80
N PHE A 244 -0.44 16.51 8.27
CA PHE A 244 -1.03 17.66 7.58
C PHE A 244 -1.11 18.90 8.47
N THR A 245 -1.48 18.73 9.74
CA THR A 245 -1.52 19.84 10.70
C THR A 245 -0.13 20.40 11.00
N GLU A 246 0.89 19.56 11.14
CA GLU A 246 2.27 19.99 11.34
C GLU A 246 2.80 20.77 10.13
N LEU A 247 2.47 20.31 8.93
CA LEU A 247 2.91 20.90 7.68
C LEU A 247 2.21 22.24 7.38
N THR A 248 0.89 22.32 7.60
CA THR A 248 0.08 23.46 7.16
C THR A 248 -0.36 24.40 8.29
N GLY A 249 -0.29 23.94 9.53
CA GLY A 249 -0.89 24.61 10.70
C GLY A 249 -2.42 24.52 10.76
N LEU A 250 -3.06 23.78 9.85
CA LEU A 250 -4.51 23.63 9.79
C LEU A 250 -4.97 22.34 10.50
N TYR A 251 -5.99 22.47 11.35
CA TYR A 251 -6.61 21.36 12.07
C TYR A 251 -7.86 20.80 11.38
N GLU A 252 -8.31 21.48 10.32
CA GLU A 252 -9.52 21.14 9.56
C GLU A 252 -9.15 20.89 8.10
N LEU A 253 -10.04 20.18 7.38
CA LEU A 253 -9.89 20.05 5.94
C LEU A 253 -9.88 21.44 5.26
N PRO A 254 -9.06 21.62 4.22
CA PRO A 254 -9.02 22.85 3.43
C PRO A 254 -10.41 23.24 2.95
N LYS A 255 -10.72 24.56 2.92
CA LYS A 255 -12.04 25.06 2.51
C LYS A 255 -12.47 24.50 1.15
N GLN A 256 -11.56 24.40 0.19
CA GLN A 256 -11.84 23.83 -1.13
C GLN A 256 -12.31 22.37 -1.02
N VAL A 257 -11.54 21.52 -0.33
CA VAL A 257 -11.89 20.11 -0.11
C VAL A 257 -13.25 19.99 0.58
N ARG A 258 -13.51 20.81 1.60
CA ARG A 258 -14.81 20.83 2.31
C ARG A 258 -15.97 21.10 1.36
N THR A 259 -15.86 22.13 0.53
CA THR A 259 -16.90 22.49 -0.44
C THR A 259 -17.14 21.37 -1.46
N GLU A 260 -16.08 20.78 -2.01
CA GLU A 260 -16.21 19.68 -2.99
C GLU A 260 -16.82 18.40 -2.36
N LEU A 261 -16.48 18.10 -1.10
CA LEU A 261 -17.09 16.98 -0.36
C LEU A 261 -18.58 17.25 -0.05
N GLU A 262 -18.95 18.47 0.34
CA GLU A 262 -20.34 18.87 0.60
C GLU A 262 -21.22 18.75 -0.65
N GLU A 263 -20.67 19.06 -1.83
CA GLU A 263 -21.37 18.95 -3.11
C GLU A 263 -21.76 17.51 -3.46
N ILE A 264 -21.00 16.51 -2.98
CA ILE A 264 -21.30 15.08 -3.18
C ILE A 264 -22.02 14.44 -1.98
N GLY A 265 -22.45 15.25 -1.02
CA GLY A 265 -23.33 14.84 0.08
C GLY A 265 -22.64 14.57 1.41
N PHE A 266 -21.35 14.87 1.56
CA PHE A 266 -20.74 14.85 2.90
C PHE A 266 -21.26 16.01 3.74
N TYR A 267 -21.23 15.82 5.05
CA TYR A 267 -21.48 16.88 6.03
C TYR A 267 -20.47 16.80 7.16
N TYR A 268 -20.16 17.94 7.78
CA TYR A 268 -19.30 17.95 8.95
C TYR A 268 -20.06 17.46 10.18
N LYS A 269 -19.47 16.50 10.90
CA LYS A 269 -20.04 15.89 12.10
C LYS A 269 -19.14 16.22 13.29
N GLU A 270 -19.58 17.17 14.11
CA GLU A 270 -18.80 17.76 15.21
C GLU A 270 -18.37 16.74 16.27
N ASP A 271 -19.21 15.73 16.55
CA ASP A 271 -18.96 14.69 17.55
C ASP A 271 -17.72 13.83 17.24
N ILE A 272 -17.41 13.63 15.95
CA ILE A 272 -16.25 12.85 15.48
C ILE A 272 -15.17 13.69 14.81
N GLY A 273 -15.37 15.02 14.76
CA GLY A 273 -14.44 16.00 14.21
C GLY A 273 -14.09 15.79 12.74
N ALA A 274 -15.04 15.35 11.90
CA ALA A 274 -14.74 14.95 10.53
C ALA A 274 -15.88 15.18 9.54
N TYR A 275 -15.54 15.15 8.26
CA TYR A 275 -16.52 15.07 7.19
C TYR A 275 -17.01 13.65 7.05
N TYR A 276 -18.32 13.47 7.03
CA TYR A 276 -18.96 12.15 7.02
C TYR A 276 -20.02 12.07 5.93
N TYR A 277 -20.07 10.92 5.28
CA TYR A 277 -21.11 10.55 4.33
C TYR A 277 -21.66 9.18 4.72
N GLU A 278 -22.96 8.99 4.55
CA GLU A 278 -23.64 7.72 4.72
C GLU A 278 -24.72 7.60 3.65
N ASP A 279 -24.79 6.46 2.98
CA ASP A 279 -25.81 6.20 1.98
C ASP A 279 -27.19 6.18 2.66
N PRO A 280 -28.17 6.98 2.23
CA PRO A 280 -29.45 7.12 2.91
C PRO A 280 -30.33 5.86 2.83
N ASN A 281 -29.94 4.85 2.04
CA ASN A 281 -30.63 3.59 1.89
C ASN A 281 -29.85 2.40 2.49
N ASP A 282 -28.79 2.67 3.26
CA ASP A 282 -27.88 1.66 3.81
C ASP A 282 -27.26 0.75 2.74
N ILE A 283 -27.06 1.28 1.53
CA ILE A 283 -26.43 0.56 0.42
C ILE A 283 -24.92 0.76 0.48
N PRO A 284 -24.11 -0.31 0.30
CA PRO A 284 -22.67 -0.16 0.17
C PRO A 284 -22.28 0.86 -0.90
N ILE A 285 -21.42 1.80 -0.52
CA ILE A 285 -20.91 2.87 -1.36
C ILE A 285 -20.16 2.27 -2.54
N THR A 286 -20.48 2.74 -3.73
CA THR A 286 -19.86 2.25 -4.95
C THR A 286 -18.37 2.61 -5.01
N GLU A 287 -17.61 1.77 -5.69
CA GLU A 287 -16.19 2.05 -5.94
C GLU A 287 -15.99 3.39 -6.66
N SER A 288 -16.85 3.70 -7.63
CA SER A 288 -16.81 4.99 -8.35
C SER A 288 -16.98 6.20 -7.43
N PHE A 289 -17.76 6.08 -6.36
CA PHE A 289 -17.94 7.15 -5.38
C PHE A 289 -16.67 7.32 -4.54
N LYS A 290 -16.05 6.23 -4.08
CA LYS A 290 -14.76 6.27 -3.35
C LYS A 290 -13.64 6.86 -4.20
N ILE A 291 -13.55 6.46 -5.46
CA ILE A 291 -12.58 7.03 -6.42
C ILE A 291 -12.81 8.54 -6.57
N ASN A 292 -14.06 9.00 -6.62
CA ASN A 292 -14.37 10.43 -6.69
C ASN A 292 -13.86 11.18 -5.45
N VAL A 293 -14.03 10.61 -4.25
CA VAL A 293 -13.51 11.18 -3.00
C VAL A 293 -11.98 11.26 -3.03
N VAL A 294 -11.30 10.19 -3.45
CA VAL A 294 -9.84 10.19 -3.60
C VAL A 294 -9.41 11.29 -4.57
N ASN A 295 -10.08 11.43 -5.71
CA ASN A 295 -9.75 12.47 -6.69
C ASN A 295 -9.89 13.89 -6.13
N ILE A 296 -10.91 14.18 -5.29
CA ILE A 296 -11.06 15.48 -4.62
C ILE A 296 -9.81 15.78 -3.76
N LEU A 297 -9.37 14.80 -2.97
CA LEU A 297 -8.20 14.94 -2.10
C LEU A 297 -6.92 15.10 -2.93
N SER A 298 -6.71 14.22 -3.92
CA SER A 298 -5.53 14.25 -4.82
C SER A 298 -5.44 15.55 -5.61
N ASN A 299 -6.57 16.08 -6.10
CA ASN A 299 -6.59 17.37 -6.80
C ASN A 299 -6.19 18.52 -5.88
N TYR A 300 -6.62 18.52 -4.62
CA TYR A 300 -6.17 19.52 -3.66
C TYR A 300 -4.65 19.46 -3.48
N MET A 301 -4.10 18.25 -3.30
CA MET A 301 -2.67 18.07 -3.09
C MET A 301 -1.86 18.55 -4.31
N TYR A 302 -2.23 18.07 -5.50
CA TYR A 302 -1.58 18.46 -6.76
C TYR A 302 -1.55 19.98 -6.98
N ASN A 303 -2.66 20.67 -6.68
CA ASN A 303 -2.77 22.12 -6.88
C ASN A 303 -2.05 22.95 -5.80
N ASN A 304 -1.65 22.34 -4.69
CA ASN A 304 -1.04 23.03 -3.54
C ASN A 304 0.34 22.48 -3.17
N ASN A 305 0.98 21.70 -4.06
CA ASN A 305 2.31 21.11 -3.81
C ASN A 305 3.37 22.13 -3.36
N GLU A 306 3.34 23.38 -3.86
CA GLU A 306 4.29 24.43 -3.42
C GLU A 306 4.07 24.92 -1.97
N GLN A 307 2.91 24.65 -1.37
CA GLN A 307 2.61 24.99 0.03
C GLN A 307 2.81 23.80 0.97
N MET A 308 3.09 22.61 0.43
CA MET A 308 3.21 21.35 1.15
C MET A 308 4.64 20.75 1.09
N ILE A 309 5.59 21.46 0.46
CA ILE A 309 7.04 21.17 0.44
C ILE A 309 7.75 22.34 1.13
#